data_AF-A0A8T4QJ41-F1
#
_entry.id   AF-A0A8T4QJ41-F1
#
_cell.length_a   1.000
_cell.length_b   1.000
_cell.length_c   1.000
_cell.angle_alpha   90.00
_cell.angle_beta   90.00
_cell.angle_gamma   90.00
#
_symmetry.space_group_name_H-M   'P 1'
#
loop_
_entity.id
_entity.type
_entity.pdbx_description
1 polymer ?
#
loop_
_entity_poly.entity_id
_entity_poly.type
_entity_poly.pdbx_seq_one_letter_code
_entity_poly.pdbx_strand_id
1 'polypeptide(L)'
;MKSNKIVAYIILMILLVNFANAEKYFALDVNYILGSVTFNSINLREIGRQIKYNDKSGFLVKTVSFDNSYIQKIYYNMSENKNYIIYIPYNENAARIEMYNPKNSLVMDIDISSYADTCGNKVCEEHESHESCTKDCSSGSQDDFCDGISDGICDPDCSIKTDVDCAEKGELNQTTTPIQQKETQIKAEEITGKSNYFLWILLALGIIILVLLFLFIKKRKENRIISSLKQYINENIRGGFTLQQIKDVLYREGYSEKEINKAIKSI
;
A
#
# COMPACT_ATOMS: atom_id res chain seq x y z
N MET A 1 -8.68 -21.48 30.32
CA MET A 1 -8.93 -20.09 29.90
C MET A 1 -7.73 -19.33 29.33
N LYS A 2 -6.45 -19.70 29.55
CA LYS A 2 -5.30 -18.95 28.99
C LYS A 2 -5.13 -19.01 27.46
N SER A 3 -5.59 -20.08 26.78
CA SER A 3 -5.37 -20.27 25.33
C SER A 3 -6.20 -19.35 24.43
N ASN A 4 -7.40 -18.94 24.86
CA ASN A 4 -8.29 -18.11 24.03
C ASN A 4 -7.79 -16.65 23.94
N LYS A 5 -6.99 -16.20 24.92
CA LYS A 5 -6.43 -14.84 24.91
C LYS A 5 -5.38 -14.67 23.80
N ILE A 6 -4.54 -15.69 23.57
CA ILE A 6 -3.45 -15.61 22.58
C ILE A 6 -4.01 -15.51 21.15
N VAL A 7 -5.03 -16.30 20.82
CA VAL A 7 -5.70 -16.24 19.50
C VAL A 7 -6.36 -14.88 19.28
N ALA A 8 -6.99 -14.32 20.31
CA ALA A 8 -7.57 -12.98 20.23
C ALA A 8 -6.50 -11.89 19.99
N TYR A 9 -5.32 -12.00 20.62
CA TYR A 9 -4.21 -11.06 20.38
C TYR A 9 -3.63 -11.16 18.97
N ILE A 10 -3.51 -12.36 18.40
CA ILE A 10 -3.01 -12.53 17.03
C ILE A 10 -4.00 -11.96 16.02
N ILE A 11 -5.30 -12.24 16.18
CA ILE A 11 -6.35 -11.67 15.33
C ILE A 11 -6.36 -10.14 15.46
N LEU A 12 -6.25 -9.61 16.68
CA LEU A 12 -6.17 -8.18 16.92
C LEU A 12 -4.94 -7.54 16.26
N MET A 13 -3.76 -8.17 16.36
CA MET A 13 -2.54 -7.68 15.69
C MET A 13 -2.69 -7.68 14.17
N ILE A 14 -3.20 -8.76 13.56
CA ILE A 14 -3.43 -8.83 12.11
C ILE A 14 -4.45 -7.77 11.66
N LEU A 15 -5.51 -7.54 12.44
CA LEU A 15 -6.46 -6.47 12.17
C LEU A 15 -5.79 -5.09 12.27
N LEU A 16 -4.94 -4.87 13.27
CA LEU A 16 -4.25 -3.59 13.49
C LEU A 16 -3.20 -3.27 12.39
N VAL A 17 -2.56 -4.28 11.78
CA VAL A 17 -1.56 -4.07 10.71
C VAL A 17 -2.20 -3.44 9.46
N ASN A 18 -3.48 -3.67 9.19
CA ASN A 18 -4.17 -3.11 8.03
C ASN A 18 -4.59 -1.64 8.20
N PHE A 19 -4.50 -1.06 9.40
CA PHE A 19 -4.96 0.32 9.67
C PHE A 19 -3.83 1.36 9.71
N ALA A 20 -2.60 0.98 9.41
CA ALA A 20 -1.43 1.87 9.52
C ALA A 20 -0.95 2.44 8.18
N ASN A 21 -1.78 2.46 7.14
CA ASN A 21 -1.42 3.17 5.91
C ASN A 21 -1.66 4.67 6.13
N ALA A 22 -0.57 5.41 6.33
CA ALA A 22 -0.62 6.87 6.31
C ALA A 22 -0.94 7.32 4.88
N GLU A 23 -2.05 8.02 4.70
CA GLU A 23 -2.41 8.61 3.42
C GLU A 23 -1.50 9.82 3.16
N LYS A 24 -1.01 9.93 1.93
CA LYS A 24 -0.22 11.06 1.45
C LYS A 24 -1.15 12.17 0.97
N TYR A 25 -0.80 13.41 1.28
CA TYR A 25 -1.54 14.61 0.89
C TYR A 25 -0.58 15.67 0.39
N PHE A 26 -0.99 16.42 -0.63
CA PHE A 26 -0.41 17.71 -0.94
C PHE A 26 -0.89 18.74 0.07
N ALA A 27 0.04 19.36 0.79
CA ALA A 27 -0.21 20.50 1.67
C ALA A 27 0.17 21.78 0.92
N LEU A 28 -0.83 22.54 0.46
CA LEU A 28 -0.63 23.79 -0.26
C LEU A 28 -0.83 24.96 0.70
N ASP A 29 0.15 25.85 0.74
CA ASP A 29 0.08 27.12 1.46
C ASP A 29 -0.47 28.20 0.52
N VAL A 30 -1.66 28.70 0.85
CA VAL A 30 -2.46 29.58 0.00
C VAL A 30 -2.92 30.79 0.80
N ASN A 31 -2.73 32.01 0.27
CA ASN A 31 -3.32 33.21 0.84
C ASN A 31 -4.50 33.68 0.00
N TYR A 32 -5.60 34.02 0.66
CA TYR A 32 -6.73 34.67 0.01
C TYR A 32 -6.86 36.10 0.55
N ILE A 33 -6.44 37.09 -0.23
CA ILE A 33 -6.33 38.50 0.17
C ILE A 33 -6.99 39.37 -0.90
N LEU A 34 -7.91 40.25 -0.49
CA LEU A 34 -8.59 41.22 -1.38
C LEU A 34 -9.16 40.59 -2.67
N GLY A 35 -9.84 39.45 -2.54
CA GLY A 35 -10.44 38.73 -3.66
C GLY A 35 -9.45 37.97 -4.56
N SER A 36 -8.15 38.02 -4.28
CA SER A 36 -7.11 37.31 -5.02
C SER A 36 -6.57 36.12 -4.23
N VAL A 37 -6.33 35.00 -4.92
CA VAL A 37 -5.70 33.81 -4.36
C VAL A 37 -4.25 33.78 -4.81
N THR A 38 -3.33 33.60 -3.86
CA THR A 38 -1.89 33.47 -4.11
C THR A 38 -1.37 32.16 -3.55
N PHE A 39 -0.45 31.52 -4.29
CA PHE A 39 0.21 30.29 -3.91
C PHE A 39 1.60 30.60 -3.36
N ASN A 40 1.94 30.04 -2.19
CA ASN A 40 3.25 30.21 -1.57
C ASN A 40 4.13 28.98 -1.78
N SER A 41 3.62 27.78 -1.43
CA SER A 41 4.40 26.54 -1.49
C SER A 41 3.50 25.30 -1.51
N ILE A 42 4.05 24.20 -2.04
CA ILE A 42 3.45 22.86 -2.01
C ILE A 42 4.43 21.89 -1.36
N ASN A 43 3.93 21.01 -0.51
CA ASN A 43 4.73 19.96 0.10
C ASN A 43 3.92 18.66 0.19
N LEU A 44 4.56 17.52 -0.07
CA LEU A 44 3.95 16.22 0.19
C LEU A 44 4.06 15.89 1.69
N ARG A 45 2.95 15.51 2.32
CA ARG A 45 2.90 15.16 3.75
C ARG A 45 2.12 13.88 3.98
N GLU A 46 2.58 13.09 4.94
CA GLU A 46 1.85 11.94 5.46
C GLU A 46 1.01 12.38 6.65
N ILE A 47 -0.31 12.10 6.60
CA ILE A 47 -1.24 12.54 7.63
C ILE A 47 -1.93 11.33 8.22
N GLY A 48 -1.65 11.03 9.48
CA GLY A 48 -2.22 9.88 10.20
C GLY A 48 -3.69 10.03 10.61
N ARG A 49 -4.41 11.00 10.06
CA ARG A 49 -5.84 11.25 10.35
C ARG A 49 -6.57 11.64 9.07
N GLN A 50 -7.79 11.12 8.91
CA GLN A 50 -8.66 11.51 7.81
C GLN A 50 -9.04 12.99 7.92
N ILE A 51 -8.86 13.71 6.82
CA ILE A 51 -9.25 15.11 6.69
C ILE A 51 -10.71 15.16 6.26
N LYS A 52 -11.51 15.94 6.99
CA LYS A 52 -12.92 16.16 6.63
C LYS A 52 -13.01 17.38 5.72
N TYR A 53 -13.58 17.16 4.54
CA TYR A 53 -13.83 18.20 3.56
C TYR A 53 -15.25 18.77 3.71
N ASN A 54 -15.46 19.97 3.17
CA ASN A 54 -16.80 20.48 2.96
C ASN A 54 -17.27 20.02 1.58
N ASP A 55 -18.52 19.59 1.47
CA ASP A 55 -19.01 18.91 0.26
C ASP A 55 -19.86 19.81 -0.64
N LYS A 56 -20.18 21.05 -0.22
CA LYS A 56 -21.31 21.79 -0.84
C LYS A 56 -21.03 23.22 -1.26
N SER A 57 -20.01 23.90 -0.73
CA SER A 57 -19.79 25.31 -1.07
C SER A 57 -18.37 25.80 -0.76
N GLY A 58 -17.96 26.82 -1.51
CA GLY A 58 -16.66 27.49 -1.35
C GLY A 58 -15.83 27.46 -2.63
N PHE A 59 -14.52 27.51 -2.46
CA PHE A 59 -13.56 27.32 -3.54
C PHE A 59 -13.54 25.84 -3.94
N LEU A 60 -13.71 25.57 -5.23
CA LEU A 60 -13.63 24.23 -5.78
C LEU A 60 -12.18 23.95 -6.16
N VAL A 61 -11.57 22.98 -5.53
CA VAL A 61 -10.24 22.47 -5.87
C VAL A 61 -10.42 21.16 -6.63
N LYS A 62 -9.85 21.08 -7.83
CA LYS A 62 -9.84 19.88 -8.67
C LYS A 62 -8.42 19.37 -8.79
N THR A 63 -8.26 18.05 -8.77
CA THR A 63 -7.02 17.40 -9.22
C THR A 63 -7.28 16.81 -10.59
N VAL A 64 -6.41 17.10 -11.53
CA VAL A 64 -6.54 16.74 -12.94
C VAL A 64 -5.37 15.81 -13.32
N SER A 65 -5.65 14.74 -14.04
CA SER A 65 -4.65 13.81 -14.56
C SER A 65 -4.03 14.28 -15.88
N PHE A 66 -3.00 13.55 -16.35
CA PHE A 66 -2.31 13.82 -17.61
C PHE A 66 -3.22 13.76 -18.84
N ASP A 67 -4.24 12.91 -18.84
CA ASP A 67 -5.26 12.83 -19.90
C ASP A 67 -6.36 13.92 -19.80
N ASN A 68 -6.16 14.90 -18.91
CA ASN A 68 -7.08 16.00 -18.65
C ASN A 68 -8.43 15.56 -18.02
N SER A 69 -8.51 14.34 -17.46
CA SER A 69 -9.69 13.89 -16.72
C SER A 69 -9.64 14.33 -15.24
N TYR A 70 -10.82 14.46 -14.62
CA TYR A 70 -10.92 14.88 -13.22
C TYR A 70 -10.79 13.67 -12.29
N ILE A 71 -9.75 13.67 -11.47
CA ILE A 71 -9.51 12.62 -10.46
C ILE A 71 -10.42 12.85 -9.24
N GLN A 72 -10.44 14.08 -8.72
CA GLN A 72 -11.17 14.43 -7.51
C GLN A 72 -11.60 15.90 -7.48
N LYS A 73 -12.60 16.20 -6.66
CA LYS A 73 -13.19 17.53 -6.45
C LYS A 73 -13.44 17.75 -4.97
N ILE A 74 -12.93 18.85 -4.42
CA ILE A 74 -13.00 19.18 -3.00
C ILE A 74 -13.42 20.65 -2.85
N TYR A 75 -14.29 20.96 -1.88
CA TYR A 75 -14.64 22.35 -1.58
C TYR A 75 -14.00 22.84 -0.29
N TYR A 76 -13.41 24.03 -0.35
CA TYR A 76 -12.86 24.74 0.81
C TYR A 76 -13.61 26.04 1.06
N ASN A 77 -14.08 26.22 2.29
CA ASN A 77 -14.63 27.50 2.71
C ASN A 77 -13.51 28.41 3.19
N MET A 78 -13.06 29.32 2.31
CA MET A 78 -12.03 30.31 2.63
C MET A 78 -12.66 31.69 2.80
N SER A 79 -12.44 32.30 3.96
CA SER A 79 -12.69 33.72 4.20
C SER A 79 -11.53 34.58 3.72
N GLU A 80 -11.84 35.77 3.25
CA GLU A 80 -10.88 36.77 2.77
C GLU A 80 -9.94 37.27 3.89
N ASN A 81 -8.75 37.71 3.47
CA ASN A 81 -7.65 38.22 4.31
C ASN A 81 -7.12 37.19 5.32
N LYS A 82 -6.97 35.94 4.88
CA LYS A 82 -6.42 34.84 5.69
C LYS A 82 -5.50 33.93 4.87
N ASN A 83 -4.59 33.26 5.58
CA ASN A 83 -3.71 32.23 5.03
C ASN A 83 -4.26 30.85 5.40
N TYR A 84 -4.17 29.91 4.47
CA TYR A 84 -4.72 28.57 4.58
C TYR A 84 -3.64 27.55 4.23
N ILE A 85 -3.65 26.44 4.95
CA ILE A 85 -3.00 25.21 4.50
C ILE A 85 -4.11 24.28 4.07
N ILE A 86 -4.24 24.07 2.77
CA ILE A 86 -5.21 23.14 2.19
C ILE A 86 -4.54 21.79 1.93
N TYR A 87 -5.26 20.71 2.22
CA TYR A 87 -4.74 19.36 2.10
C TYR A 87 -5.51 18.57 1.05
N ILE A 88 -4.84 18.22 -0.03
CA ILE A 88 -5.43 17.56 -1.20
C ILE A 88 -4.90 16.12 -1.23
N PRO A 89 -5.75 15.08 -1.27
CA PRO A 89 -5.29 13.70 -1.35
C PRO A 89 -4.33 13.51 -2.51
N TYR A 90 -3.19 12.88 -2.25
CA TYR A 90 -2.21 12.54 -3.27
C TYR A 90 -2.78 11.50 -4.24
N ASN A 91 -2.45 11.65 -5.53
CA ASN A 91 -2.72 10.65 -6.54
C ASN A 91 -1.52 10.57 -7.48
N GLU A 92 -1.05 9.35 -7.74
CA GLU A 92 0.13 9.08 -8.59
C GLU A 92 -0.03 9.53 -10.04
N ASN A 93 -1.28 9.66 -10.52
CA ASN A 93 -1.60 10.07 -11.89
C ASN A 93 -1.97 11.56 -11.99
N ALA A 94 -1.78 12.34 -10.93
CA ALA A 94 -2.14 13.75 -10.90
C ALA A 94 -1.09 14.60 -11.63
N ALA A 95 -1.53 15.34 -12.66
CA ALA A 95 -0.68 16.25 -13.41
C ALA A 95 -0.74 17.68 -12.85
N ARG A 96 -1.93 18.15 -12.45
CA ARG A 96 -2.10 19.52 -11.92
C ARG A 96 -3.25 19.68 -10.94
N ILE A 97 -3.21 20.78 -10.19
CA ILE A 97 -4.22 21.20 -9.24
C ILE A 97 -4.82 22.53 -9.68
N GLU A 98 -6.13 22.53 -9.92
CA GLU A 98 -6.87 23.72 -10.33
C GLU A 98 -7.77 24.20 -9.18
N MET A 99 -7.75 25.50 -8.86
CA MET A 99 -8.66 26.11 -7.90
C MET A 99 -9.60 27.09 -8.60
N TYR A 100 -10.90 26.93 -8.36
CA TYR A 100 -11.95 27.79 -8.85
C TYR A 100 -12.61 28.52 -7.68
N ASN A 101 -12.91 29.81 -7.86
CA ASN A 101 -13.67 30.57 -6.89
C ASN A 101 -15.17 30.18 -6.89
N PRO A 102 -15.99 30.67 -5.94
CA PRO A 102 -17.43 30.38 -5.91
C PRO A 102 -18.23 30.84 -7.14
N LYS A 103 -17.65 31.71 -7.99
CA LYS A 103 -18.22 32.14 -9.27
C LYS A 103 -17.75 31.25 -10.44
N ASN A 104 -17.09 30.12 -10.14
CA ASN A 104 -16.54 29.17 -11.11
C ASN A 104 -15.47 29.75 -12.05
N SER A 105 -14.75 30.79 -11.62
CA SER A 105 -13.57 31.29 -12.34
C SER A 105 -12.31 30.63 -11.80
N LEU A 106 -11.43 30.17 -12.70
CA LEU A 106 -10.11 29.64 -12.34
C LEU A 106 -9.26 30.75 -11.71
N VAL A 107 -8.73 30.51 -10.51
CA VAL A 107 -7.93 31.47 -9.74
C VAL A 107 -6.53 30.95 -9.41
N MET A 108 -6.27 29.66 -9.62
CA MET A 108 -4.96 29.03 -9.42
C MET A 108 -4.89 27.76 -10.29
N ASP A 109 -3.73 27.54 -10.89
CA ASP A 109 -3.37 26.32 -11.62
C ASP A 109 -1.92 25.99 -11.29
N ILE A 110 -1.68 24.81 -10.69
CA ILE A 110 -0.35 24.38 -10.23
C ILE A 110 -0.02 23.07 -10.91
N ASP A 111 1.07 23.06 -11.68
CA ASP A 111 1.68 21.83 -12.18
C ASP A 111 2.29 21.04 -11.01
N ILE A 112 1.84 19.80 -10.86
CA ILE A 112 2.32 18.84 -9.85
C ILE A 112 2.81 17.54 -10.49
N SER A 113 3.03 17.53 -11.81
CA SER A 113 3.49 16.37 -12.57
C SER A 113 4.79 15.77 -12.03
N SER A 114 5.71 16.60 -11.54
CA SER A 114 6.94 16.17 -10.86
C SER A 114 6.73 15.34 -9.58
N TYR A 115 5.51 15.30 -9.04
CA TYR A 115 5.15 14.44 -7.90
C TYR A 115 4.44 13.14 -8.32
N ALA A 116 4.12 12.99 -9.60
CA ALA A 116 3.52 11.78 -10.14
C ALA A 116 4.49 10.60 -10.03
N ASP A 117 3.96 9.39 -9.90
CA ASP A 117 4.73 8.13 -9.94
C ASP A 117 4.34 7.40 -11.22
N THR A 118 4.63 8.01 -12.38
CA THR A 118 4.35 7.44 -13.71
C THR A 118 5.42 6.46 -14.20
N CYS A 119 6.50 6.31 -13.42
CA CYS A 119 7.68 5.59 -13.82
C CYS A 119 7.46 4.06 -13.92
N GLY A 120 7.95 3.47 -15.02
CA GLY A 120 7.96 2.04 -15.33
C GLY A 120 7.14 1.63 -16.57
N ASN A 121 6.72 2.57 -17.41
CA ASN A 121 6.00 2.30 -18.67
C ASN A 121 6.95 2.08 -19.88
N LYS A 122 8.27 2.25 -19.69
CA LYS A 122 9.36 2.19 -20.69
C LYS A 122 9.34 3.30 -21.75
N VAL A 123 8.66 4.41 -21.47
CA VAL A 123 8.57 5.59 -22.32
C VAL A 123 8.86 6.79 -21.44
N CYS A 124 9.98 7.48 -21.66
CA CYS A 124 10.26 8.74 -20.96
C CYS A 124 9.24 9.79 -21.38
N GLU A 125 8.27 10.08 -20.51
CA GLU A 125 7.22 11.07 -20.75
C GLU A 125 7.75 12.51 -20.53
N GLU A 126 7.08 13.54 -21.07
CA GLU A 126 7.58 14.94 -21.02
C GLU A 126 7.78 15.49 -19.59
N HIS A 127 7.14 14.90 -18.58
CA HIS A 127 7.31 15.27 -17.17
C HIS A 127 8.25 14.34 -16.40
N GLU A 128 8.81 13.34 -17.05
CA GLU A 128 9.81 12.45 -16.49
C GLU A 128 11.20 12.90 -16.93
N SER A 129 12.18 12.57 -16.11
CA SER A 129 13.59 12.82 -16.38
C SER A 129 14.44 11.68 -15.85
N HIS A 130 15.71 11.61 -16.20
CA HIS A 130 16.62 10.60 -15.68
C HIS A 130 16.68 10.66 -14.14
N GLU A 131 16.58 11.86 -13.53
CA GLU A 131 16.53 12.03 -12.08
C GLU A 131 15.27 11.44 -11.44
N SER A 132 14.09 11.69 -12.05
CA SER A 132 12.80 11.29 -11.50
C SER A 132 12.42 9.85 -11.87
N CYS A 133 12.85 9.35 -13.04
CA CYS A 133 12.53 8.03 -13.56
C CYS A 133 13.66 7.38 -14.39
N THR A 134 14.70 6.92 -13.70
CA THR A 134 15.79 6.11 -14.31
C THR A 134 15.35 4.81 -15.03
N LYS A 135 14.12 4.34 -14.83
CA LYS A 135 13.62 3.11 -15.50
C LYS A 135 13.18 3.36 -16.94
N ASP A 136 12.64 4.54 -17.22
CA ASP A 136 12.05 4.89 -18.52
C ASP A 136 12.90 5.92 -19.26
N CYS A 137 13.52 6.86 -18.52
CA CYS A 137 14.45 7.85 -19.04
C CYS A 137 15.89 7.33 -18.91
N SER A 138 16.49 6.92 -20.03
CA SER A 138 17.88 6.44 -20.07
C SER A 138 18.85 7.62 -20.00
N SER A 139 20.08 7.39 -19.51
CA SER A 139 21.12 8.42 -19.52
C SER A 139 21.36 8.95 -20.95
N GLY A 140 21.52 10.26 -21.06
CA GLY A 140 21.63 11.00 -22.31
C GLY A 140 20.37 11.08 -23.19
N SER A 141 19.20 10.87 -22.59
CA SER A 141 17.92 11.23 -23.23
C SER A 141 17.70 12.74 -23.19
N GLN A 142 16.85 13.26 -24.08
CA GLN A 142 16.42 14.65 -23.99
C GLN A 142 15.20 14.72 -23.08
N ASP A 143 15.39 15.16 -21.84
CA ASP A 143 14.39 15.19 -20.76
C ASP A 143 14.49 16.44 -19.84
N ASP A 144 15.11 17.50 -20.35
CA ASP A 144 15.35 18.79 -19.65
C ASP A 144 16.19 18.65 -18.36
N PHE A 145 16.82 17.49 -18.13
CA PHE A 145 17.70 17.22 -16.99
C PHE A 145 19.06 16.70 -17.44
N CYS A 146 20.10 17.47 -17.13
CA CYS A 146 21.48 17.05 -17.36
C CYS A 146 21.97 16.08 -16.27
N ASP A 147 22.18 14.80 -16.60
CA ASP A 147 22.59 13.78 -15.63
C ASP A 147 24.07 13.85 -15.22
N GLY A 148 24.94 14.33 -16.12
CA GLY A 148 26.39 14.46 -15.92
C GLY A 148 27.12 13.13 -15.64
N ILE A 149 26.55 11.99 -16.05
CA ILE A 149 27.13 10.67 -15.86
C ILE A 149 28.19 10.43 -16.95
N SER A 150 29.34 9.87 -16.58
CA SER A 150 30.35 9.44 -17.57
C SER A 150 30.10 7.99 -17.96
N ASP A 151 29.31 7.78 -19.01
CA ASP A 151 28.95 6.47 -19.55
C ASP A 151 29.25 6.32 -21.07
N GLY A 152 29.82 7.35 -21.69
CA GLY A 152 30.13 7.46 -23.11
C GLY A 152 28.98 7.98 -23.97
N ILE A 153 27.84 8.31 -23.38
CA ILE A 153 26.68 8.92 -24.02
C ILE A 153 26.68 10.41 -23.68
N CYS A 154 26.48 11.26 -24.68
CA CYS A 154 26.42 12.70 -24.43
C CYS A 154 24.95 13.06 -24.25
N ASP A 155 24.62 13.65 -23.11
CA ASP A 155 23.30 14.13 -22.78
C ASP A 155 23.00 15.46 -23.52
N PRO A 156 21.92 15.52 -24.31
CA PRO A 156 21.58 16.69 -25.11
C PRO A 156 21.18 17.92 -24.27
N ASP A 157 20.78 17.74 -23.02
CA ASP A 157 20.41 18.82 -22.09
C ASP A 157 21.61 19.33 -21.27
N CYS A 158 22.73 18.60 -21.31
CA CYS A 158 23.98 19.02 -20.70
C CYS A 158 24.74 20.05 -21.55
N SER A 159 25.38 21.00 -20.87
CA SER A 159 26.41 21.82 -21.50
C SER A 159 27.68 20.99 -21.74
N ILE A 160 28.45 21.31 -22.78
CA ILE A 160 29.74 20.64 -23.12
C ILE A 160 30.73 20.58 -21.94
N LYS A 161 30.58 21.47 -20.95
CA LYS A 161 31.44 21.50 -19.75
C LYS A 161 30.91 20.67 -18.59
N THR A 162 29.62 20.35 -18.60
CA THR A 162 28.94 19.65 -17.50
C THR A 162 29.02 18.14 -17.70
N ASP A 163 28.79 17.70 -18.93
CA ASP A 163 28.93 16.30 -19.32
C ASP A 163 30.28 16.07 -20.01
N VAL A 164 31.08 15.18 -19.44
CA VAL A 164 32.43 14.85 -19.91
C VAL A 164 32.39 14.12 -21.26
N ASP A 165 31.31 13.41 -21.56
CA ASP A 165 31.16 12.60 -22.77
C ASP A 165 30.75 13.47 -23.98
N CYS A 166 30.23 14.68 -23.74
CA CYS A 166 29.94 15.67 -24.78
C CYS A 166 31.20 16.38 -25.31
N ALA A 167 32.25 16.54 -24.50
CA ALA A 167 33.47 17.23 -24.90
C ALA A 167 34.24 16.46 -25.99
N GLU A 168 34.22 15.13 -25.95
CA GLU A 168 34.96 14.28 -26.90
C GLU A 168 34.31 14.26 -28.30
N LYS A 169 33.02 14.56 -28.42
CA LYS A 169 32.29 14.58 -29.72
C LYS A 169 32.44 15.89 -30.50
N GLY A 170 33.01 16.93 -29.90
CA GLY A 170 33.12 18.28 -30.49
C GLY A 170 34.03 18.43 -31.72
N GLU A 171 34.90 17.45 -32.04
CA GLU A 171 35.86 17.57 -33.16
C GLU A 171 35.65 16.59 -34.33
N LEU A 172 34.65 15.70 -34.30
CA LEU A 172 34.37 14.76 -35.40
C LEU A 172 33.01 14.97 -36.06
N ASN A 173 33.03 15.79 -37.12
CA ASN A 173 32.26 15.65 -38.36
C ASN A 173 30.75 15.93 -38.37
N GLN A 174 30.43 17.13 -38.86
CA GLN A 174 29.24 17.42 -39.68
C GLN A 174 29.29 16.70 -41.05
N THR A 175 29.54 15.39 -41.10
CA THR A 175 29.31 14.60 -42.32
C THR A 175 27.94 13.96 -42.20
N THR A 176 26.95 14.67 -42.73
CA THR A 176 25.60 14.21 -43.03
C THR A 176 25.65 12.93 -43.86
N THR A 177 25.70 11.80 -43.18
CA THR A 177 25.36 10.51 -43.77
C THR A 177 23.87 10.29 -43.47
N PRO A 178 23.00 10.10 -44.49
CA PRO A 178 21.60 9.80 -44.25
C PRO A 178 21.51 8.44 -43.56
N ILE A 179 21.24 8.46 -42.26
CA ILE A 179 20.99 7.27 -41.46
C ILE A 179 19.65 6.70 -41.92
N GLN A 180 19.73 5.64 -42.72
CA GLN A 180 18.59 4.77 -42.97
C GLN A 180 18.05 4.30 -41.63
N GLN A 181 16.81 4.70 -41.33
CA GLN A 181 16.02 4.18 -40.22
C GLN A 181 15.90 2.66 -40.38
N LYS A 182 16.78 1.95 -39.69
CA LYS A 182 16.65 0.51 -39.50
C LYS A 182 15.63 0.33 -38.39
N GLU A 183 14.37 0.16 -38.80
CA GLU A 183 13.27 -0.30 -37.94
C GLU A 183 13.75 -1.54 -37.19
N THR A 184 14.18 -1.34 -35.95
CA THR A 184 14.42 -2.43 -35.03
C THR A 184 13.04 -2.83 -34.56
N GLN A 185 12.52 -3.91 -35.13
CA GLN A 185 11.33 -4.59 -34.64
C GLN A 185 11.61 -5.07 -33.22
N ILE A 186 11.27 -4.23 -32.25
CA ILE A 186 11.17 -4.61 -30.84
C ILE A 186 10.04 -5.62 -30.79
N LYS A 187 10.40 -6.91 -30.79
CA LYS A 187 9.50 -7.97 -30.36
C LYS A 187 9.02 -7.58 -28.98
N ALA A 188 7.75 -7.22 -28.87
CA ALA A 188 7.06 -7.07 -27.60
C ALA A 188 7.31 -8.37 -26.81
N GLU A 189 8.21 -8.29 -25.85
CA GLU A 189 8.37 -9.32 -24.85
C GLU A 189 7.08 -9.30 -24.05
N GLU A 190 6.26 -10.32 -24.32
CA GLU A 190 5.06 -10.65 -23.58
C GLU A 190 5.47 -10.70 -22.10
N ILE A 191 5.10 -9.68 -21.33
CA ILE A 191 5.29 -9.65 -19.88
C ILE A 191 4.33 -10.72 -19.36
N THR A 192 4.77 -11.97 -19.39
CA THR A 192 4.05 -13.10 -18.81
C THR A 192 3.94 -12.79 -17.34
N GLY A 193 2.76 -12.30 -16.94
CA GLY A 193 2.43 -11.97 -15.57
C GLY A 193 2.81 -13.13 -14.68
N LYS A 194 3.90 -12.95 -13.95
CA LYS A 194 4.45 -13.94 -13.03
C LYS A 194 3.47 -14.03 -11.87
N SER A 195 2.44 -14.85 -12.07
CA SER A 195 1.34 -15.08 -11.15
C SER A 195 1.90 -15.24 -9.74
N ASN A 196 1.33 -14.48 -8.80
CA ASN A 196 1.66 -14.44 -7.38
C ASN A 196 1.31 -15.75 -6.65
N TYR A 197 1.73 -16.90 -7.19
CA TYR A 197 1.60 -18.22 -6.57
C TYR A 197 2.19 -18.25 -5.15
N PHE A 198 3.21 -17.42 -4.89
CA PHE A 198 3.81 -17.29 -3.57
C PHE A 198 2.81 -16.83 -2.50
N LEU A 199 1.94 -15.86 -2.82
CA LEU A 199 0.91 -15.37 -1.90
C LEU A 199 -0.11 -16.46 -1.56
N TRP A 200 -0.53 -17.23 -2.56
CA TRP A 200 -1.47 -18.34 -2.38
C TRP A 200 -0.87 -19.49 -1.57
N ILE A 201 0.43 -19.79 -1.74
CA ILE A 201 1.15 -20.77 -0.91
C ILE A 201 1.20 -20.31 0.55
N LEU A 202 1.47 -19.04 0.82
CA LEU A 202 1.48 -18.50 2.18
C LEU A 202 0.09 -18.56 2.83
N LEU A 203 -0.97 -18.25 2.09
CA LEU A 203 -2.35 -18.38 2.58
C LEU A 203 -2.71 -19.84 2.90
N ALA A 204 -2.34 -20.78 2.02
CA ALA A 204 -2.59 -22.20 2.25
C ALA A 204 -1.86 -22.72 3.50
N LEU A 205 -0.59 -22.34 3.70
CA LEU A 205 0.19 -22.67 4.90
C LEU A 205 -0.44 -22.07 6.16
N GLY A 206 -0.93 -20.83 6.10
CA GLY A 206 -1.65 -20.19 7.22
C GLY A 206 -2.88 -20.98 7.66
N ILE A 207 -3.70 -21.45 6.70
CA ILE A 207 -4.88 -22.27 6.99
C ILE A 207 -4.51 -23.61 7.62
N ILE A 208 -3.47 -24.28 7.11
CA ILE A 208 -2.99 -25.56 7.66
C ILE A 208 -2.55 -25.39 9.13
N ILE A 209 -1.80 -24.33 9.43
CA ILE A 209 -1.35 -24.03 10.80
C ILE A 209 -2.55 -23.78 11.73
N LEU A 210 -3.56 -23.04 11.28
CA LEU A 210 -4.78 -22.80 12.06
C LEU A 210 -5.55 -24.09 12.35
N VAL A 211 -5.67 -25.00 11.37
CA VAL A 211 -6.32 -26.31 11.56
C VAL A 211 -5.54 -27.16 12.57
N LEU A 212 -4.21 -27.22 12.46
CA LEU A 212 -3.37 -27.96 13.41
C LEU A 212 -3.49 -27.41 14.84
N LEU A 213 -3.51 -26.08 14.99
CA LEU A 213 -3.74 -25.41 16.28
C LEU A 213 -5.11 -25.77 16.86
N PHE A 214 -6.15 -25.76 16.04
CA PHE A 214 -7.50 -26.13 16.46
C PHE A 214 -7.57 -27.58 16.95
N LEU A 215 -6.98 -28.52 16.20
CA LEU A 215 -6.91 -29.93 16.58
C LEU A 215 -6.12 -30.13 17.88
N PHE A 216 -5.02 -29.40 18.04
CA PHE A 216 -4.20 -29.45 19.26
C PHE A 216 -4.98 -28.96 20.49
N ILE A 217 -5.72 -27.85 20.36
CA ILE A 217 -6.58 -27.32 21.45
C ILE A 217 -7.69 -28.31 21.80
N LYS A 218 -8.35 -28.90 20.78
CA LYS A 218 -9.40 -29.91 20.98
C LYS A 218 -8.86 -31.14 21.74
N LYS A 219 -7.70 -31.66 21.32
CA LYS A 219 -7.02 -32.79 21.97
C LYS A 219 -6.65 -32.48 23.42
N ARG A 220 -6.20 -31.25 23.70
CA ARG A 220 -5.85 -30.82 25.07
C ARG A 220 -7.08 -30.74 25.98
N LYS A 221 -8.25 -30.34 25.48
CA LYS A 221 -9.51 -30.32 26.25
C LYS A 221 -9.94 -31.74 26.61
N GLU A 222 -9.94 -32.65 25.64
CA GLU A 222 -10.30 -34.06 25.84
C GLU A 222 -9.40 -34.72 26.90
N ASN A 223 -8.09 -34.48 26.84
CA ASN A 223 -7.15 -35.02 27.84
C ASN A 223 -7.40 -34.52 29.26
N ARG A 224 -7.90 -33.28 29.45
CA ARG A 224 -8.24 -32.77 30.79
C ARG A 224 -9.45 -33.46 31.37
N ILE A 225 -10.50 -33.64 30.55
CA ILE A 225 -11.73 -34.35 30.96
C ILE A 225 -11.40 -35.80 31.32
N ILE A 226 -10.59 -36.48 30.51
CA ILE A 226 -10.16 -37.85 30.79
C ILE A 226 -9.38 -37.91 32.11
N SER A 227 -8.48 -36.95 32.36
CA SER A 227 -7.72 -36.90 33.61
C SER A 227 -8.59 -36.71 34.84
N SER A 228 -9.62 -35.85 34.79
CA SER A 228 -10.55 -35.66 35.91
C SER A 228 -11.44 -36.89 36.13
N LEU A 229 -11.92 -37.51 35.03
CA LEU A 229 -12.71 -38.74 35.11
C LEU A 229 -11.90 -39.89 35.71
N LYS A 230 -10.62 -40.05 35.32
CA LYS A 230 -9.73 -41.05 35.91
C LYS A 230 -9.62 -40.91 37.42
N GLN A 231 -9.39 -39.68 37.89
CA GLN A 231 -9.26 -39.41 39.31
C GLN A 231 -10.56 -39.77 40.04
N TYR A 232 -11.70 -39.31 39.54
CA TYR A 232 -13.01 -39.61 40.11
C TYR A 232 -13.32 -41.12 40.16
N ILE A 233 -13.08 -41.84 39.06
CA ILE A 233 -13.33 -43.29 38.99
C ILE A 233 -12.44 -44.02 40.01
N ASN A 234 -11.15 -43.67 40.10
CA ASN A 234 -10.22 -44.32 41.02
C ASN A 234 -10.58 -44.05 42.50
N GLU A 235 -11.01 -42.84 42.83
CA GLU A 235 -11.48 -42.48 44.17
C GLU A 235 -12.75 -43.28 44.57
N ASN A 236 -13.70 -43.44 43.66
CA ASN A 236 -14.93 -44.19 43.94
C ASN A 236 -14.72 -45.71 43.98
N ILE A 237 -13.83 -46.27 43.16
CA ILE A 237 -13.46 -47.69 43.25
C ILE A 237 -12.87 -47.99 44.63
N ARG A 238 -12.00 -47.10 45.16
CA ARG A 238 -11.44 -47.23 46.51
C ARG A 238 -12.51 -47.14 47.61
N GLY A 239 -13.60 -46.43 47.35
CA GLY A 239 -14.78 -46.36 48.22
C GLY A 239 -15.69 -47.59 48.16
N GLY A 240 -15.39 -48.58 47.32
CA GLY A 240 -16.18 -49.82 47.19
C GLY A 240 -17.31 -49.76 46.17
N PHE A 241 -17.41 -48.71 45.36
CA PHE A 241 -18.43 -48.61 44.30
C PHE A 241 -18.09 -49.51 43.11
N THR A 242 -19.11 -50.14 42.53
CA THR A 242 -18.94 -50.93 41.30
C THR A 242 -18.77 -50.03 40.08
N LEU A 243 -18.07 -50.52 39.06
CA LEU A 243 -17.84 -49.77 37.82
C LEU A 243 -19.15 -49.34 37.14
N GLN A 244 -20.19 -50.17 37.23
CA GLN A 244 -21.50 -49.89 36.63
C GLN A 244 -22.19 -48.71 37.33
N GLN A 245 -22.18 -48.66 38.67
CA GLN A 245 -22.72 -47.53 39.43
C GLN A 245 -22.00 -46.21 39.07
N ILE A 246 -20.67 -46.26 38.91
CA ILE A 246 -19.88 -45.08 38.53
C ILE A 246 -20.24 -44.62 37.10
N LYS A 247 -20.40 -45.55 36.15
CA LYS A 247 -20.85 -45.24 34.78
C LYS A 247 -22.20 -44.54 34.79
N ASP A 248 -23.19 -45.09 35.52
CA ASP A 248 -24.54 -44.54 35.57
C ASP A 248 -24.58 -43.12 36.14
N VAL A 249 -23.74 -42.82 37.15
CA VAL A 249 -23.58 -41.46 37.67
C VAL A 249 -22.99 -40.53 36.61
N LEU A 250 -21.89 -40.92 35.97
CA LEU A 250 -21.23 -40.09 34.94
C LEU A 250 -22.14 -39.82 33.73
N TYR A 251 -22.99 -40.78 33.35
CA TYR A 251 -23.99 -40.56 32.31
C TYR A 251 -25.03 -39.49 32.71
N ARG A 252 -25.51 -39.51 33.96
CA ARG A 252 -26.45 -38.49 34.46
C ARG A 252 -25.83 -37.09 34.55
N GLU A 253 -24.53 -37.02 34.82
CA GLU A 253 -23.74 -35.77 34.78
C GLU A 253 -23.45 -35.28 33.34
N GLY A 254 -23.88 -36.02 32.32
CA GLY A 254 -23.79 -35.60 30.91
C GLY A 254 -22.48 -35.95 30.21
N TYR A 255 -21.64 -36.81 30.80
CA TYR A 255 -20.45 -37.31 30.11
C TYR A 255 -20.82 -38.32 29.01
N SER A 256 -20.14 -38.24 27.88
CA SER A 256 -20.38 -39.18 26.77
C SER A 256 -19.80 -40.57 27.07
N GLU A 257 -20.44 -41.61 26.55
CA GLU A 257 -19.97 -42.99 26.66
C GLU A 257 -18.51 -43.15 26.23
N LYS A 258 -18.11 -42.44 25.17
CA LYS A 258 -16.75 -42.46 24.64
C LYS A 258 -15.74 -41.91 25.65
N GLU A 259 -16.06 -40.83 26.35
CA GLU A 259 -15.19 -40.24 27.37
C GLU A 259 -15.05 -41.17 28.57
N ILE A 260 -16.17 -41.75 29.02
CA ILE A 260 -16.23 -42.69 30.15
C ILE A 260 -15.39 -43.94 29.83
N ASN A 261 -15.64 -44.60 28.68
CA ASN A 261 -14.91 -45.79 28.27
C ASN A 261 -13.41 -45.52 28.07
N LYS A 262 -13.06 -44.35 27.53
CA LYS A 262 -11.65 -43.94 27.34
C LYS A 262 -10.95 -43.68 28.67
N ALA A 263 -11.65 -43.08 29.65
CA ALA A 263 -11.13 -42.91 31.01
C ALA A 263 -10.93 -44.27 31.71
N ILE A 264 -11.92 -45.16 31.64
CA ILE A 264 -11.84 -46.52 32.23
C ILE A 264 -10.70 -47.33 31.62
N LYS A 265 -10.54 -47.32 30.29
CA LYS A 265 -9.46 -48.06 29.61
C LYS A 265 -8.05 -47.61 30.01
N SER A 266 -7.93 -46.44 30.62
CA SER A 266 -6.66 -45.82 30.93
C SER A 266 -6.36 -45.72 32.44
N ILE A 267 -7.20 -46.36 33.25
CA ILE A 267 -6.95 -46.75 34.65
C ILE A 267 -6.35 -48.16 34.61
#